data_AF-A0A158K016-F1
#
_entry.id   AF-A0A158K016-F1
#
_cell.length_a   1.000
_cell.length_b   1.000
_cell.length_c   1.000
_cell.angle_alpha   90.00
_cell.angle_beta   90.00
_cell.angle_gamma   90.00
#
_symmetry.space_group_name_H-M   'P 1'
#
loop_
_entity.id
_entity.type
_entity.pdbx_description
1 polymer ?
#
loop_
_entity_poly.entity_id
_entity_poly.type
_entity_poly.pdbx_seq_one_letter_code
_entity_poly.pdbx_strand_id
1 'polypeptide(L)'
;MSRDKDRLPHYLEHVLEAIRRIERYTVDMSEQEFMKNEMTQDAVIRNIEIIGEACHNVEVHYPEFATANPALPLAFAYQMRNAVAHGYSTVDLKIVWTTIRNDLPGLYKKVQTCSKPSRQW
;
A
#
# COMPACT_ATOMS: atom_id res chain seq x y z
N MET A 1 -26.54 -3.72 16.93
CA MET A 1 -25.66 -4.91 17.02
C MET A 1 -24.38 -4.59 16.25
N SER A 2 -23.44 -3.85 16.85
CA SER A 2 -22.20 -4.38 17.43
C SER A 2 -21.32 -5.14 16.43
N ARG A 3 -20.39 -4.43 15.78
CA ARG A 3 -19.10 -4.94 15.23
C ARG A 3 -18.13 -3.86 14.72
N ASP A 4 -18.55 -2.60 14.53
CA ASP A 4 -17.68 -1.52 14.01
C ASP A 4 -16.98 -0.71 15.11
N LYS A 5 -16.28 -1.39 16.02
CA LYS A 5 -15.29 -0.72 16.86
C LYS A 5 -14.06 -0.48 15.99
N ASP A 6 -13.88 0.77 15.57
CA ASP A 6 -12.70 1.37 14.94
C ASP A 6 -11.83 0.42 14.08
N ARG A 7 -12.13 0.33 12.78
CA ARG A 7 -11.38 -0.45 11.79
C ARG A 7 -10.09 0.23 11.32
N LEU A 8 -9.79 1.45 11.76
CA LEU A 8 -8.58 2.18 11.35
C LEU A 8 -7.31 1.34 11.54
N PRO A 9 -7.06 0.69 12.71
CA PRO A 9 -5.88 -0.15 12.89
C PRO A 9 -5.82 -1.31 11.88
N HIS A 10 -6.97 -1.85 11.49
CA HIS A 10 -7.05 -2.94 10.52
C HIS A 10 -6.67 -2.48 9.11
N TYR A 11 -7.13 -1.30 8.69
CA TYR A 11 -6.73 -0.72 7.41
C TYR A 11 -5.22 -0.42 7.37
N LEU A 12 -4.67 0.14 8.45
CA LEU A 12 -3.22 0.39 8.54
C LEU A 12 -2.43 -0.92 8.49
N GLU A 13 -2.87 -1.97 9.19
CA GLU A 13 -2.20 -3.29 9.15
C GLU A 13 -2.30 -3.92 7.76
N HIS A 14 -3.41 -3.76 7.04
CA HIS A 14 -3.54 -4.22 5.65
C HIS A 14 -2.49 -3.58 4.74
N VAL A 15 -2.25 -2.28 4.88
CA VAL A 15 -1.19 -1.59 4.12
C VAL A 15 0.18 -2.17 4.49
N LEU A 16 0.49 -2.32 5.79
CA LEU A 16 1.78 -2.84 6.24
C LEU A 16 2.03 -4.27 5.75
N GLU A 17 1.06 -5.16 5.87
CA GLU A 17 1.20 -6.55 5.46
C GLU A 17 1.30 -6.69 3.93
N ALA A 18 0.55 -5.90 3.17
CA ALA A 18 0.65 -5.89 1.72
C ALA A 18 2.03 -5.41 1.25
N ILE A 19 2.60 -4.37 1.86
CA ILE A 19 3.97 -3.93 1.56
C ILE A 19 4.99 -5.01 1.93
N ARG A 20 4.87 -5.64 3.11
CA ARG A 20 5.77 -6.75 3.50
C ARG A 20 5.70 -7.93 2.53
N ARG A 21 4.51 -8.25 2.00
CA ARG A 21 4.36 -9.29 0.97
C ARG A 21 5.11 -8.93 -0.30
N ILE A 22 4.91 -7.72 -0.81
CA ILE A 22 5.63 -7.20 -1.99
C ILE A 22 7.14 -7.29 -1.78
N GLU A 23 7.63 -6.83 -0.63
CA GLU A 23 9.05 -6.92 -0.28
C GLU A 23 9.55 -8.37 -0.28
N ARG A 24 8.84 -9.30 0.38
CA ARG A 24 9.21 -10.73 0.38
C ARG A 24 9.28 -11.34 -1.02
N TYR A 25 8.39 -10.94 -1.93
CA TYR A 25 8.39 -11.46 -3.31
C TYR A 25 9.51 -10.88 -4.17
N THR A 26 10.08 -9.73 -3.80
CA THR A 26 10.96 -8.94 -4.67
C THR A 26 12.34 -8.65 -4.08
N VAL A 27 12.61 -9.04 -2.83
CA VAL A 27 13.83 -8.67 -2.08
C VAL A 27 15.12 -9.00 -2.82
N ASP A 28 15.21 -10.21 -3.40
CA ASP A 28 16.38 -10.71 -4.13
C ASP A 28 16.16 -10.72 -5.65
N MET A 29 15.15 -9.99 -6.13
CA MET A 29 14.78 -9.96 -7.54
C MET A 29 15.36 -8.70 -8.21
N SER A 30 15.97 -8.87 -9.38
CA SER A 30 16.31 -7.77 -10.28
C SER A 30 15.10 -7.30 -11.08
N GLU A 31 15.19 -6.09 -11.65
CA GLU A 31 14.15 -5.60 -12.57
C GLU A 31 13.92 -6.58 -13.73
N GLN A 32 15.00 -7.13 -14.33
CA GLN A 32 14.86 -8.03 -15.48
C GLN A 32 14.18 -9.36 -15.11
N GLU A 33 14.41 -9.86 -13.90
CA GLU A 33 13.72 -11.05 -13.38
C GLU A 33 12.24 -10.75 -13.11
N PHE A 34 11.94 -9.59 -12.52
CA PHE A 34 10.57 -9.14 -12.31
C PHE A 34 9.78 -9.06 -13.62
N MET A 35 10.37 -8.48 -14.67
CA MET A 35 9.73 -8.35 -15.99
C MET A 35 9.41 -9.69 -16.67
N LYS A 36 10.06 -10.79 -16.25
CA LYS A 36 9.87 -12.14 -16.82
C LYS A 36 9.04 -13.06 -15.92
N ASN A 37 8.61 -12.59 -14.75
CA ASN A 37 7.94 -13.42 -13.74
C ASN A 37 6.50 -12.94 -13.53
N GLU A 38 5.59 -13.41 -14.39
CA GLU A 38 4.16 -13.05 -14.37
C GLU A 38 3.51 -13.32 -13.01
N MET A 39 3.83 -14.44 -12.36
CA MET A 39 3.31 -14.78 -11.03
C MET A 39 3.69 -13.71 -9.98
N THR A 40 4.91 -13.19 -10.05
CA THR A 40 5.36 -12.13 -9.14
C THR A 40 4.69 -10.81 -9.48
N GLN A 41 4.52 -10.49 -10.77
CA GLN A 41 3.79 -9.31 -11.22
C GLN A 41 2.35 -9.32 -10.69
N ASP A 42 1.63 -10.43 -10.85
CA ASP A 42 0.27 -10.62 -10.35
C ASP A 42 0.19 -10.44 -8.84
N ALA A 43 1.11 -11.09 -8.12
CA ALA A 43 1.17 -10.99 -6.67
C ALA A 43 1.43 -9.53 -6.22
N VAL A 44 2.32 -8.81 -6.90
CA VAL A 44 2.61 -7.40 -6.60
C VAL A 44 1.40 -6.52 -6.90
N ILE A 45 0.81 -6.63 -8.10
CA ILE A 45 -0.36 -5.85 -8.52
C ILE A 45 -1.50 -6.03 -7.52
N ARG A 46 -1.80 -7.28 -7.15
CA ARG A 46 -2.83 -7.59 -6.15
C ARG A 46 -2.57 -6.91 -4.81
N ASN A 47 -1.32 -6.84 -4.35
CA ASN A 47 -1.00 -6.17 -3.08
C ASN A 47 -1.04 -4.64 -3.21
N ILE A 48 -0.71 -4.06 -4.38
CA ILE A 48 -0.89 -2.62 -4.64
C ILE A 48 -2.38 -2.24 -4.57
N GLU A 49 -3.27 -3.09 -5.10
CA GLU A 49 -4.71 -2.88 -4.98
C GLU A 49 -5.17 -2.87 -3.51
N ILE A 50 -4.67 -3.81 -2.70
CA ILE A 50 -4.99 -3.87 -1.25
C ILE A 50 -4.51 -2.60 -0.54
N ILE A 51 -3.31 -2.12 -0.86
CA ILE A 51 -2.75 -0.88 -0.31
C ILE A 51 -3.66 0.30 -0.64
N GLY A 52 -4.02 0.48 -1.92
CA GLY A 52 -4.84 1.61 -2.34
C GLY A 52 -6.26 1.56 -1.77
N GLU A 53 -6.88 0.38 -1.72
CA GLU A 53 -8.21 0.20 -1.12
C GLU A 53 -8.20 0.52 0.37
N ALA A 54 -7.20 0.03 1.11
CA ALA A 54 -7.07 0.34 2.54
C ALA A 54 -6.83 1.83 2.78
N CYS A 55 -5.97 2.48 2.00
CA CYS A 55 -5.73 3.92 2.08
C CYS A 55 -6.98 4.74 1.75
N HIS A 56 -7.76 4.35 0.74
CA HIS A 56 -9.02 5.01 0.40
C HIS A 56 -10.05 4.90 1.54
N ASN A 57 -10.18 3.71 2.13
CA ASN A 57 -11.06 3.51 3.27
C ASN A 57 -10.64 4.36 4.48
N VAL A 58 -9.35 4.57 4.72
CA VAL A 58 -8.85 5.50 5.75
C VAL A 58 -9.29 6.93 5.44
N GLU A 59 -9.07 7.40 4.21
CA GLU A 59 -9.41 8.76 3.80
C GLU A 59 -10.92 9.05 3.89
N VAL A 60 -11.76 8.10 3.48
CA VAL A 60 -13.23 8.25 3.45
C VAL A 60 -13.86 8.11 4.84
N HIS A 61 -13.42 7.13 5.64
CA HIS A 61 -14.06 6.80 6.91
C HIS A 61 -13.39 7.42 8.15
N TYR A 62 -12.16 7.92 8.01
CA TYR A 62 -11.37 8.51 9.10
C TYR A 62 -10.75 9.86 8.70
N PRO A 63 -11.57 10.85 8.28
CA PRO A 63 -11.09 12.14 7.80
C PRO A 63 -10.33 12.93 8.87
N GLU A 64 -10.66 12.80 10.16
CA GLU A 64 -9.89 13.48 11.22
C GLU A 64 -8.49 12.91 11.34
N PHE A 65 -8.33 11.58 11.22
CA PHE A 65 -7.02 10.93 11.22
C PHE A 65 -6.21 11.33 9.99
N ALA A 66 -6.82 11.34 8.80
CA ALA A 66 -6.16 11.76 7.56
C ALA A 66 -5.67 13.22 7.65
N THR A 67 -6.51 14.11 8.18
CA THR A 67 -6.17 15.53 8.40
C THR A 67 -5.06 15.71 9.44
N ALA A 68 -5.05 14.89 10.49
CA ALA A 68 -3.98 14.89 11.50
C ALA A 68 -2.65 14.31 10.99
N ASN A 69 -2.66 13.54 9.89
CA ASN A 69 -1.49 12.88 9.31
C ASN A 69 -1.29 13.26 7.82
N PRO A 70 -1.13 14.55 7.47
CA PRO A 70 -1.06 14.99 6.07
C PRO A 70 0.18 14.47 5.32
N ALA A 71 1.19 14.02 6.04
CA ALA A 71 2.38 13.40 5.45
C ALA A 71 2.11 11.99 4.90
N LEU A 72 1.00 11.35 5.30
CA LEU A 72 0.58 10.02 4.86
C LEU A 72 -0.06 10.12 3.46
N PRO A 73 0.55 9.54 2.40
CA PRO A 73 0.13 9.80 1.02
C PRO A 73 -1.04 8.89 0.61
N LEU A 74 -2.19 9.00 1.31
CA LEU A 74 -3.37 8.15 1.12
C LEU A 74 -3.93 8.25 -0.31
N ALA A 75 -4.14 9.47 -0.80
CA ALA A 75 -4.65 9.72 -2.15
C ALA A 75 -3.72 9.17 -3.25
N PHE A 76 -2.40 9.29 -3.06
CA PHE A 76 -1.41 8.75 -4.00
C PHE A 76 -1.50 7.21 -4.06
N ALA A 77 -1.59 6.54 -2.89
CA ALA A 77 -1.75 5.09 -2.85
C ALA A 77 -3.04 4.63 -3.55
N TYR A 78 -4.12 5.38 -3.43
CA TYR A 78 -5.37 5.10 -4.16
C TYR A 78 -5.22 5.32 -5.68
N GLN A 79 -4.55 6.37 -6.11
CA GLN A 79 -4.24 6.61 -7.53
C GLN A 79 -3.39 5.48 -8.13
N MET A 80 -2.39 4.99 -7.38
CA MET A 80 -1.59 3.83 -7.79
C MET A 80 -2.44 2.58 -8.00
N ARG A 81 -3.41 2.32 -7.12
CA ARG A 81 -4.40 1.24 -7.31
C ARG A 81 -5.19 1.42 -8.60
N ASN A 82 -5.65 2.63 -8.90
CA ASN A 82 -6.41 2.89 -10.13
C ASN A 82 -5.54 2.70 -11.38
N ALA A 83 -4.26 3.07 -11.33
CA ALA A 83 -3.33 2.88 -12.43
C ALA A 83 -3.08 1.39 -12.74
N VAL A 84 -2.95 0.54 -11.72
CA VAL A 84 -2.75 -0.92 -11.93
C VAL A 84 -4.05 -1.66 -12.26
N ALA A 85 -5.21 -1.19 -11.76
CA ALA A 85 -6.51 -1.83 -11.97
C ALA A 85 -7.13 -1.53 -13.35
N HIS A 86 -6.77 -0.41 -14.00
CA HIS A 86 -7.40 0.03 -15.26
C HIS A 86 -6.82 -0.58 -16.55
N GLY A 87 -5.93 -1.58 -16.46
CA GLY A 87 -5.63 -2.39 -17.64
C GLY A 87 -4.41 -3.27 -17.46
N TYR A 88 -4.63 -4.55 -17.14
CA TYR A 88 -3.59 -5.59 -17.11
C TYR A 88 -2.79 -5.67 -18.44
N SER A 89 -3.38 -5.22 -19.55
CA SER A 89 -2.75 -5.10 -20.88
C SER A 89 -1.93 -3.82 -21.11
N THR A 90 -1.97 -2.85 -20.18
CA THR A 90 -1.29 -1.54 -20.30
C THR A 90 -0.57 -1.07 -19.03
N VAL A 91 -0.52 -1.89 -17.96
CA VAL A 91 0.24 -1.54 -16.76
C VAL A 91 1.71 -1.42 -17.14
N ASP A 92 2.28 -0.24 -16.96
CA ASP A 92 3.71 -0.04 -17.11
C ASP A 92 4.43 -0.72 -15.93
N LEU A 93 4.90 -1.94 -16.17
CA LEU A 93 5.63 -2.73 -15.18
C LEU A 93 6.92 -2.04 -14.69
N LYS A 94 7.48 -1.08 -15.43
CA LYS A 94 8.62 -0.28 -14.96
C LYS A 94 8.19 0.72 -13.90
N ILE A 95 7.01 1.30 -14.04
CA ILE A 95 6.42 2.15 -13.00
C ILE A 95 6.12 1.32 -11.75
N VAL A 96 5.58 0.11 -11.91
CA VAL A 96 5.35 -0.82 -10.80
C VAL A 96 6.67 -1.14 -10.09
N TRP A 97 7.71 -1.51 -10.83
CA TRP A 97 9.03 -1.78 -10.27
C TRP A 97 9.62 -0.57 -9.52
N THR A 98 9.53 0.61 -10.13
CA THR A 98 9.96 1.87 -9.51
C THR A 98 9.23 2.12 -8.19
N THR A 99 7.91 1.89 -8.17
CA THR A 99 7.08 2.04 -6.97
C THR A 99 7.54 1.12 -5.84
N ILE A 100 7.82 -0.15 -6.16
CA ILE A 100 8.32 -1.15 -5.20
C ILE A 100 9.59 -0.64 -4.51
N ARG A 101 10.54 -0.11 -5.30
CA ARG A 101 11.87 0.27 -4.81
C ARG A 101 11.89 1.64 -4.11
N ASN A 102 11.13 2.61 -4.61
CA ASN A 102 11.29 4.00 -4.22
C ASN A 102 10.16 4.50 -3.29
N ASP A 103 8.93 4.04 -3.50
CA ASP A 103 7.76 4.63 -2.84
C ASP A 103 7.27 3.79 -1.65
N LEU A 104 7.16 2.46 -1.82
CA LEU A 104 6.64 1.57 -0.79
C LEU A 104 7.43 1.60 0.52
N PRO A 105 8.78 1.66 0.53
CA PRO A 105 9.53 1.77 1.79
C PRO A 105 9.21 3.05 2.57
N GLY A 106 8.96 4.15 1.85
CA GLY A 106 8.57 5.43 2.45
C GLY A 106 7.15 5.38 3.03
N LEU A 107 6.21 4.81 2.28
CA LEU A 107 4.83 4.59 2.74
C LEU A 107 4.80 3.70 3.99
N TYR A 108 5.54 2.59 3.99
CA TYR A 108 5.64 1.67 5.11
C TYR A 108 6.04 2.38 6.41
N LYS A 109 7.11 3.19 6.37
CA LYS A 109 7.60 3.93 7.54
C LYS A 109 6.55 4.90 8.09
N LYS A 110 5.83 5.60 7.21
CA LYS A 110 4.77 6.54 7.58
C LYS A 110 3.60 5.82 8.25
N VAL A 111 3.07 4.77 7.62
CA VAL A 111 1.98 3.95 8.17
C VAL A 111 2.38 3.30 9.50
N GLN A 112 3.62 2.79 9.60
CA GLN A 112 4.13 2.18 10.83
C GLN A 112 4.21 3.22 11.97
N THR A 113 4.53 4.47 11.66
CA THR A 113 4.56 5.54 12.66
C THR A 113 3.17 5.86 13.18
N CYS A 114 2.18 5.95 12.28
CA CYS A 114 0.81 6.27 12.65
C CYS A 114 0.05 5.11 13.32
N SER A 115 0.51 3.86 13.14
CA SER A 115 -0.11 2.66 13.75
C SER A 115 0.46 2.30 15.12
N LYS A 116 1.61 2.87 15.52
CA LYS A 116 2.11 2.70 16.88
C LYS A 116 1.24 3.54 17.83
N PRO A 117 0.69 2.97 18.92
CA PRO A 117 0.01 3.77 19.92
C PRO A 117 1.01 4.82 20.44
N SER A 118 0.59 6.09 20.43
CA SER A 118 1.34 7.21 21.00
C SER A 118 1.79 6.82 22.41
N ARG A 119 3.09 6.55 22.57
CA ARG A 119 3.67 6.34 23.91
C ARG A 119 3.62 7.67 24.64
N GLN A 120 2.55 7.89 25.38
CA GLN A 120 2.54 8.84 26.49
C GLN A 120 3.42 8.22 27.58
N TRP A 121 4.55 8.86 27.87
CA TRP A 121 5.34 8.63 29.08
C TRP A 121 4.83 9.59 30.15
#